data_AF-A0A3M6X0G0-F1
#
_entry.id   AF-A0A3M6X0G0-F1
#
_cell.length_a   1.000
_cell.length_b   1.000
_cell.length_c   1.000
_cell.angle_alpha   90.00
_cell.angle_beta   90.00
_cell.angle_gamma   90.00
#
_symmetry.space_group_name_H-M   'P 1'
#
loop_
_entity.id
_entity.type
_entity.pdbx_description
1 polymer ?
#
loop_
_entity_poly.entity_id
_entity_poly.type
_entity_poly.pdbx_seq_one_letter_code
_entity_poly.pdbx_strand_id
1 'polypeptide(L)'
;MTTATFKHIDTSSYSGKPWTKVDGPGSSFKMNDYDRTLHNIRGREEEFTTDNSGFAVYNSPAKEKTFTEDTAVREGYYQEVENMLKQKLPGVKKVVIFDHTIRRRNKDSPRQPVQQVHVDQTPNAAAERVKRHLPADEVKELLQGRYQIINVWRPIENPASDFPLAVIDWRSTKPSDFIPVDLMYPNRADSVIDDDDRGKEKRPDPLTLDSTEGYEVKGETLGVRANEGHKFYYMKDMSPEEVMLLKCYDSWGDGEPMGKQGLAVRTPHTAFIDENTPKDAPGRQSIEVRCLIFYDQ
;
A
#
# COMPACT_ATOMS: atom_id res chain seq x y z
N MET A 1 -20.51 10.54 5.47
CA MET A 1 -20.21 10.26 4.05
C MET A 1 -19.63 11.52 3.44
N THR A 2 -18.73 11.39 2.47
CA THR A 2 -18.18 12.49 1.67
C THR A 2 -18.09 12.03 0.21
N THR A 3 -17.80 12.95 -0.72
CA THR A 3 -17.53 12.62 -2.12
C THR A 3 -16.12 13.09 -2.46
N ALA A 4 -15.39 12.31 -3.25
CA ALA A 4 -14.09 12.71 -3.77
C ALA A 4 -13.85 12.14 -5.15
N THR A 5 -12.93 12.77 -5.88
CA THR A 5 -12.48 12.33 -7.19
C THR A 5 -11.30 11.36 -7.04
N PHE A 6 -11.40 10.21 -7.71
CA PHE A 6 -10.38 9.16 -7.69
C PHE A 6 -9.79 8.91 -9.06
N LYS A 7 -8.46 8.71 -9.11
CA LYS A 7 -7.74 8.45 -10.35
C LYS A 7 -7.60 6.95 -10.58
N HIS A 8 -8.22 6.45 -11.64
CA HIS A 8 -8.14 5.05 -12.06
C HIS A 8 -7.38 4.93 -13.38
N ILE A 9 -6.75 3.78 -13.61
CA ILE A 9 -6.07 3.48 -14.87
C ILE A 9 -7.08 3.49 -16.03
N ASP A 10 -6.75 4.20 -17.12
CA ASP A 10 -7.52 4.18 -18.35
C ASP A 10 -7.09 2.98 -19.21
N THR A 11 -7.92 1.93 -19.22
CA THR A 11 -7.63 0.68 -19.95
C THR A 11 -7.67 0.81 -21.47
N SER A 12 -8.07 1.97 -22.00
CA SER A 12 -8.04 2.26 -23.45
C SER A 12 -6.80 3.03 -23.90
N SER A 13 -5.94 3.43 -22.96
CA SER A 13 -4.87 4.40 -23.21
C SER A 13 -3.48 3.81 -23.44
N TYR A 14 -3.34 2.49 -23.42
CA TYR A 14 -2.06 1.80 -23.57
C TYR A 14 -2.18 0.58 -24.48
N SER A 15 -1.06 0.15 -25.06
CA SER A 15 -0.93 -1.09 -25.83
C SER A 15 0.03 -2.05 -25.13
N GLY A 16 -0.33 -3.33 -25.07
CA GLY A 16 0.48 -4.34 -24.38
C GLY A 16 0.33 -4.24 -22.86
N LYS A 17 1.38 -4.62 -22.13
CA LYS A 17 1.40 -4.57 -20.66
C LYS A 17 1.75 -3.16 -20.19
N PRO A 18 0.93 -2.53 -19.32
CA PRO A 18 1.19 -1.18 -18.86
C PRO A 18 2.37 -1.12 -17.87
N TRP A 19 3.03 0.03 -17.79
CA TRP A 19 4.13 0.28 -16.86
C TRP A 19 4.05 1.67 -16.22
N THR A 20 4.66 1.83 -15.04
CA THR A 20 4.87 3.12 -14.37
C THR A 20 6.27 3.20 -13.78
N LYS A 21 6.86 4.40 -13.78
CA LYS A 21 8.14 4.68 -13.12
C LYS A 21 7.95 4.86 -11.63
N VAL A 22 8.91 4.39 -10.85
CA VAL A 22 8.87 4.50 -9.37
C VAL A 22 9.39 5.83 -8.85
N ASP A 23 10.17 6.55 -9.65
CA ASP A 23 10.86 7.79 -9.28
C ASP A 23 10.15 9.07 -9.76
N GLY A 24 9.03 8.93 -10.48
CA GLY A 24 8.27 10.07 -10.99
C GLY A 24 6.96 9.69 -11.69
N PRO A 25 6.30 10.65 -12.35
CA PRO A 25 4.95 10.47 -12.90
C PRO A 25 4.89 9.73 -14.25
N GLY A 26 6.04 9.33 -14.82
CA GLY A 26 6.09 8.69 -16.13
C GLY A 26 5.40 7.32 -16.14
N SER A 27 4.49 7.10 -17.09
CA SER A 27 3.74 5.86 -17.23
C SER A 27 3.31 5.63 -18.67
N SER A 28 3.00 4.38 -19.02
CA SER A 28 2.56 4.01 -20.36
C SER A 28 1.06 4.19 -20.59
N PHE A 29 0.33 4.68 -19.59
CA PHE A 29 -1.11 4.75 -19.55
C PHE A 29 -1.57 6.10 -19.00
N LYS A 30 -2.76 6.53 -19.38
CA LYS A 30 -3.43 7.69 -18.81
C LYS A 30 -4.27 7.27 -17.60
N MET A 31 -4.61 8.25 -16.79
CA MET A 31 -5.56 8.09 -15.69
C MET A 31 -6.80 8.93 -15.97
N ASN A 32 -7.96 8.37 -15.63
CA ASN A 32 -9.24 9.06 -15.68
C ASN A 32 -9.75 9.30 -14.26
N ASP A 33 -10.43 10.43 -14.09
CA ASP A 33 -10.96 10.91 -12.82
C ASP A 33 -12.43 10.46 -12.69
N TYR A 34 -12.77 9.87 -11.54
CA TYR A 34 -14.12 9.38 -11.24
C TYR A 34 -14.55 9.82 -9.85
N ASP A 35 -15.69 10.48 -9.76
CA ASP A 35 -16.28 10.86 -8.48
C ASP A 35 -16.92 9.63 -7.83
N ARG A 36 -16.63 9.45 -6.53
CA ARG A 36 -17.20 8.37 -5.72
C ARG A 36 -17.60 8.88 -4.37
N THR A 37 -18.68 8.31 -3.84
CA THR A 37 -19.06 8.49 -2.44
C THR A 37 -18.21 7.59 -1.56
N LEU A 38 -17.65 8.16 -0.49
CA LEU A 38 -16.96 7.43 0.55
C LEU A 38 -17.80 7.39 1.83
N HIS A 39 -17.76 6.24 2.49
CA HIS A 39 -18.40 6.03 3.78
C HIS A 39 -17.36 6.08 4.90
N ASN A 40 -17.59 6.99 5.86
CA ASN A 40 -16.77 7.05 7.07
C ASN A 40 -17.04 5.80 7.92
N ILE A 41 -16.00 5.12 8.38
CA ILE A 41 -16.10 3.89 9.19
C ILE A 41 -16.05 4.15 10.69
N ARG A 42 -15.88 5.40 11.14
CA ARG A 42 -15.89 5.76 12.57
C ARG A 42 -17.08 5.12 13.30
N GLY A 43 -16.80 4.40 14.38
CA GLY A 43 -17.79 3.69 15.20
C GLY A 43 -18.33 2.39 14.59
N ARG A 44 -17.78 1.95 13.45
CA ARG A 44 -18.13 0.70 12.73
C ARG A 44 -16.88 -0.06 12.30
N GLU A 45 -15.74 0.21 12.95
CA GLU A 45 -14.44 -0.35 12.59
C GLU A 45 -14.47 -1.88 12.65
N GLU A 46 -15.22 -2.45 13.60
CA GLU A 46 -15.40 -3.89 13.80
C GLU A 46 -16.12 -4.61 12.65
N GLU A 47 -16.83 -3.89 11.78
CA GLU A 47 -17.46 -4.47 10.58
C GLU A 47 -16.42 -4.87 9.52
N PHE A 48 -15.19 -4.35 9.62
CA PHE A 48 -14.12 -4.48 8.62
C PHE A 48 -12.91 -5.20 9.20
N THR A 49 -12.51 -6.28 8.53
CA THR A 49 -11.33 -7.06 8.87
C THR A 49 -10.48 -7.30 7.63
N THR A 50 -9.20 -7.58 7.83
CA THR A 50 -8.31 -7.97 6.75
C THR A 50 -8.81 -9.22 6.02
N ASP A 51 -9.56 -10.10 6.69
CA ASP A 51 -10.12 -11.31 6.09
C ASP A 51 -11.43 -11.08 5.32
N ASN A 52 -12.27 -10.10 5.69
CA ASN A 52 -13.53 -9.86 4.99
C ASN A 52 -13.44 -8.78 3.90
N SER A 53 -12.84 -7.63 4.19
CA SER A 53 -12.83 -6.44 3.33
C SER A 53 -11.45 -6.12 2.80
N GLY A 54 -10.41 -6.79 3.32
CA GLY A 54 -9.02 -6.54 2.96
C GLY A 54 -8.36 -5.43 3.78
N PHE A 55 -9.06 -4.81 4.73
CA PHE A 55 -8.50 -3.79 5.62
C PHE A 55 -9.10 -3.85 7.02
N ALA A 56 -8.37 -3.31 8.01
CA ALA A 56 -8.87 -3.18 9.38
C ALA A 56 -8.31 -1.92 10.01
N VAL A 57 -9.01 -1.34 11.00
CA VAL A 57 -8.51 -0.21 11.79
C VAL A 57 -8.50 -0.56 13.26
N TYR A 58 -7.41 -0.24 13.95
CA TYR A 58 -7.26 -0.49 15.37
C TYR A 58 -6.78 0.75 16.09
N ASN A 59 -7.32 0.99 17.29
CA ASN A 59 -6.66 1.84 18.28
C ASN A 59 -5.44 1.07 18.82
N SER A 60 -4.24 1.56 18.50
CA SER A 60 -2.98 0.94 18.87
C SER A 60 -1.94 2.04 19.07
N PRO A 61 -1.93 2.72 20.22
CA PRO A 61 -0.94 3.73 20.57
C PRO A 61 0.50 3.27 20.35
N ALA A 62 1.31 4.08 19.65
CA ALA A 62 2.75 3.85 19.50
C ALA A 62 3.53 4.53 20.64
N LYS A 63 4.66 3.95 21.04
CA LYS A 63 5.64 4.60 21.92
C LYS A 63 6.51 5.57 21.13
N GLU A 64 6.93 5.20 19.92
CA GLU A 64 7.56 6.15 18.99
C GLU A 64 6.55 7.23 18.57
N LYS A 65 6.90 8.50 18.76
CA LYS A 65 6.02 9.65 18.48
C LYS A 65 6.55 10.59 17.40
N THR A 66 7.86 10.61 17.16
CA THR A 66 8.53 11.63 16.34
C THR A 66 8.81 11.12 14.92
N PHE A 67 9.19 9.85 14.77
CA PHE A 67 9.50 9.20 13.50
C PHE A 67 10.54 9.97 12.66
N THR A 68 11.54 10.58 13.30
CA THR A 68 12.61 11.34 12.63
C THR A 68 13.88 10.50 12.40
N GLU A 69 14.18 9.57 13.31
CA GLU A 69 15.40 8.73 13.24
C GLU A 69 15.08 7.32 12.74
N ASP A 70 15.75 6.87 11.66
CA ASP A 70 15.55 5.53 11.08
C ASP A 70 15.86 4.42 12.09
N THR A 71 16.88 4.61 12.93
CA THR A 71 17.23 3.67 14.00
C THR A 71 16.09 3.49 15.01
N ALA A 72 15.44 4.57 15.44
CA ALA A 72 14.30 4.48 16.37
C ALA A 72 13.12 3.73 15.75
N VAL A 73 12.90 3.89 14.44
CA VAL A 73 11.87 3.15 13.71
C VAL A 73 12.22 1.66 13.62
N ARG A 74 13.45 1.33 13.22
CA ARG A 74 13.89 -0.07 12.98
C ARG A 74 14.09 -0.87 14.26
N GLU A 75 14.68 -0.27 15.29
CA GLU A 75 15.02 -0.96 16.54
C GLU A 75 13.88 -0.89 17.57
N GLY A 76 13.02 0.12 17.48
CA GLY A 76 11.88 0.33 18.38
C GLY A 76 10.54 0.03 17.73
N TYR A 77 10.10 0.91 16.82
CA TYR A 77 8.73 0.89 16.27
C TYR A 77 8.38 -0.42 15.52
N TYR A 78 9.36 -1.02 14.84
CA TYR A 78 9.17 -2.33 14.18
C TYR A 78 8.74 -3.43 15.16
N GLN A 79 9.30 -3.44 16.37
CA GLN A 79 8.89 -4.39 17.40
C GLN A 79 7.45 -4.14 17.87
N GLU A 80 7.04 -2.87 17.96
CA GLU A 80 5.65 -2.50 18.27
C GLU A 80 4.68 -2.99 17.19
N VAL A 81 5.06 -2.81 15.91
CA VAL A 81 4.29 -3.27 14.76
C VAL A 81 4.16 -4.80 14.74
N GLU A 82 5.26 -5.53 14.94
CA GLU A 82 5.23 -6.99 15.01
C GLU A 82 4.31 -7.50 16.12
N ASN A 83 4.42 -6.93 17.33
CA ASN A 83 3.60 -7.32 18.47
C ASN A 83 2.11 -7.04 18.21
N MET A 84 1.79 -5.89 17.62
CA MET A 84 0.42 -5.55 17.24
C MET A 84 -0.13 -6.52 16.20
N LEU A 85 0.63 -6.85 15.16
CA LEU A 85 0.21 -7.81 14.13
C LEU A 85 -0.05 -9.20 14.73
N LYS A 86 0.84 -9.70 15.59
CA LYS A 86 0.65 -10.99 16.30
C LYS A 86 -0.58 -10.98 17.22
N GLN A 87 -0.89 -9.85 17.85
CA GLN A 87 -2.07 -9.70 18.70
C GLN A 87 -3.37 -9.63 17.90
N LYS A 88 -3.38 -8.91 16.78
CA LYS A 88 -4.59 -8.62 16.00
C LYS A 88 -4.91 -9.65 14.92
N LEU A 89 -3.92 -10.39 14.45
CA LEU A 89 -4.07 -11.42 13.43
C LEU A 89 -3.83 -12.80 14.07
N PRO A 90 -4.90 -13.61 14.27
CA PRO A 90 -4.76 -14.92 14.89
C PRO A 90 -3.87 -15.86 14.06
N GLY A 91 -3.01 -16.62 14.73
CA GLY A 91 -2.19 -17.67 14.10
C GLY A 91 -0.90 -17.19 13.43
N VAL A 92 -0.54 -15.90 13.55
CA VAL A 92 0.75 -15.40 13.04
C VAL A 92 1.91 -16.05 13.78
N LYS A 93 2.85 -16.62 13.02
CA LYS A 93 4.10 -17.18 13.54
C LYS A 93 5.29 -16.29 13.35
N LYS A 94 5.43 -15.76 12.14
CA LYS A 94 6.58 -14.98 11.74
C LYS A 94 6.11 -13.72 11.05
N VAL A 95 6.71 -12.60 11.43
CA VAL A 95 6.57 -11.32 10.76
C VAL A 95 7.95 -10.93 10.27
N VAL A 96 8.07 -10.56 9.00
CA VAL A 96 9.30 -10.00 8.44
C VAL A 96 8.96 -8.63 7.88
N ILE A 97 9.47 -7.60 8.54
CA ILE A 97 9.35 -6.23 8.08
C ILE A 97 10.51 -5.96 7.13
N PHE A 98 10.20 -5.68 5.86
CA PHE A 98 11.24 -5.52 4.84
C PHE A 98 11.49 -4.07 4.46
N ASP A 99 10.50 -3.18 4.61
CA ASP A 99 10.70 -1.75 4.45
C ASP A 99 9.69 -0.91 5.25
N HIS A 100 9.96 0.39 5.32
CA HIS A 100 8.94 1.38 5.64
C HIS A 100 9.12 2.63 4.78
N THR A 101 8.05 3.38 4.58
CA THR A 101 8.06 4.69 3.90
C THR A 101 7.41 5.72 4.78
N ILE A 102 8.12 6.83 5.03
CA ILE A 102 7.52 8.01 5.65
C ILE A 102 7.22 9.05 4.56
N ARG A 103 5.99 9.53 4.54
CA ARG A 103 5.55 10.62 3.65
C ARG A 103 5.20 11.83 4.50
N ARG A 104 5.77 12.98 4.16
CA ARG A 104 5.47 14.26 4.79
C ARG A 104 5.07 15.24 3.70
N ARG A 105 3.84 15.72 3.73
CA ARG A 105 3.36 16.67 2.73
C ARG A 105 3.88 18.07 3.05
N ASN A 106 5.11 18.33 2.60
CA ASN A 106 5.70 19.65 2.48
C ASN A 106 6.22 19.84 1.04
N LYS A 107 6.55 21.09 0.66
CA LYS A 107 6.95 21.44 -0.72
C LYS A 107 8.22 20.71 -1.18
N ASP A 108 9.10 20.41 -0.25
CA ASP A 108 10.42 19.85 -0.52
C ASP A 108 10.44 18.32 -0.47
N SER A 109 9.34 17.68 -0.07
CA SER A 109 9.29 16.22 0.02
C SER A 109 9.33 15.57 -1.36
N PRO A 110 10.22 14.59 -1.59
CA PRO A 110 10.29 13.85 -2.84
C PRO A 110 9.04 12.97 -3.05
N ARG A 111 8.35 12.57 -1.97
CA ARG A 111 7.23 11.61 -2.00
C ARG A 111 5.93 12.26 -1.53
N GLN A 112 5.06 12.58 -2.48
CA GLN A 112 3.70 13.06 -2.19
C GLN A 112 2.73 11.89 -1.92
N PRO A 113 1.54 12.16 -1.33
CA PRO A 113 0.45 11.19 -1.27
C PRO A 113 0.09 10.62 -2.65
N VAL A 114 0.03 9.29 -2.78
CA VAL A 114 -0.34 8.62 -4.03
C VAL A 114 -1.85 8.72 -4.22
N GLN A 115 -2.29 9.31 -5.35
CA GLN A 115 -3.71 9.55 -5.66
C GLN A 115 -4.26 8.59 -6.72
N GLN A 116 -3.42 7.70 -7.27
CA GLN A 116 -3.89 6.60 -8.11
C GLN A 116 -4.48 5.50 -7.21
N VAL A 117 -5.62 4.93 -7.59
CA VAL A 117 -6.15 3.73 -6.95
C VAL A 117 -5.34 2.52 -7.39
N HIS A 118 -4.72 1.85 -6.43
CA HIS A 118 -3.80 0.74 -6.68
C HIS A 118 -3.83 -0.33 -5.58
N VAL A 119 -3.16 -1.45 -5.84
CA VAL A 119 -2.72 -2.43 -4.84
C VAL A 119 -1.24 -2.69 -5.07
N ASP A 120 -0.43 -2.65 -4.01
CA ASP A 120 1.03 -2.72 -4.10
C ASP A 120 1.59 -3.99 -4.74
N GLN A 121 0.88 -5.11 -4.70
CA GLN A 121 1.43 -6.42 -5.05
C GLN A 121 0.52 -7.19 -5.98
N THR A 122 1.12 -7.77 -7.02
CA THR A 122 0.56 -8.92 -7.72
C THR A 122 0.95 -10.21 -7.00
N PRO A 123 0.29 -11.36 -7.30
CA PRO A 123 0.68 -12.64 -6.70
C PRO A 123 2.16 -12.99 -6.93
N ASN A 124 2.66 -12.74 -8.14
CA ASN A 124 4.07 -12.99 -8.45
C ASN A 124 5.00 -12.01 -7.70
N ALA A 125 4.68 -10.72 -7.69
CA ALA A 125 5.47 -9.73 -6.94
C ALA A 125 5.52 -10.06 -5.43
N ALA A 126 4.42 -10.54 -4.86
CA ALA A 126 4.36 -10.99 -3.48
C ALA A 126 5.29 -12.20 -3.22
N ALA A 127 5.29 -13.20 -4.11
CA ALA A 127 6.19 -14.34 -4.01
C ALA A 127 7.67 -13.92 -4.13
N GLU A 128 7.99 -12.97 -5.02
CA GLU A 128 9.34 -12.41 -5.14
C GLU A 128 9.79 -11.67 -3.87
N ARG A 129 8.86 -11.02 -3.14
CA ARG A 129 9.17 -10.42 -1.83
C ARG A 129 9.55 -11.49 -0.80
N VAL A 130 8.88 -12.65 -0.80
CA VAL A 130 9.28 -13.78 0.05
C VAL A 130 10.69 -14.23 -0.31
N LYS A 131 10.97 -14.47 -1.60
CA LYS A 131 12.31 -14.92 -2.06
C LYS A 131 13.42 -13.94 -1.72
N ARG A 132 13.13 -12.64 -1.78
CA ARG A 132 14.11 -11.56 -1.56
C ARG A 132 14.44 -11.34 -0.09
N HIS A 133 13.45 -11.43 0.79
CA HIS A 133 13.59 -10.98 2.18
C HIS A 133 13.71 -12.12 3.19
N LEU A 134 13.66 -13.38 2.76
CA LEU A 134 13.78 -14.57 3.61
C LEU A 134 15.05 -15.37 3.28
N PRO A 135 15.62 -16.09 4.26
CA PRO A 135 16.69 -17.04 4.02
C PRO A 135 16.29 -18.09 2.96
N ALA A 136 17.21 -18.39 2.04
CA ALA A 136 16.93 -19.22 0.86
C ALA A 136 16.44 -20.65 1.22
N ASP A 137 16.85 -21.18 2.36
CA ASP A 137 16.45 -22.48 2.89
C ASP A 137 15.01 -22.52 3.45
N GLU A 138 14.46 -21.37 3.87
CA GLU A 138 13.07 -21.27 4.35
C GLU A 138 12.05 -21.00 3.23
N VAL A 139 12.46 -20.35 2.14
CA VAL A 139 11.57 -19.82 1.09
C VAL A 139 10.60 -20.87 0.54
N LYS A 140 11.09 -22.08 0.29
CA LYS A 140 10.27 -23.15 -0.31
C LYS A 140 9.11 -23.53 0.59
N GLU A 141 9.34 -23.68 1.89
CA GLU A 141 8.31 -24.05 2.85
C GLU A 141 7.32 -22.90 3.08
N LEU A 142 7.83 -21.67 3.24
CA LEU A 142 7.00 -20.50 3.47
C LEU A 142 6.04 -20.19 2.30
N LEU A 143 6.48 -20.42 1.06
CA LEU A 143 5.63 -20.27 -0.13
C LEU A 143 4.56 -21.36 -0.27
N GLN A 144 4.71 -22.50 0.41
CA GLN A 144 3.71 -23.56 0.44
C GLN A 144 2.61 -23.32 1.49
N GLY A 145 2.93 -22.56 2.55
CA GLY A 145 1.98 -22.16 3.58
C GLY A 145 1.17 -20.90 3.24
N ARG A 146 0.31 -20.48 4.18
CA ARG A 146 -0.33 -19.16 4.09
C ARG A 146 0.69 -18.07 4.40
N TYR A 147 0.79 -17.10 3.49
CA TYR A 147 1.51 -15.87 3.74
C TYR A 147 0.71 -14.68 3.23
N GLN A 148 0.93 -13.54 3.89
CA GLN A 148 0.31 -12.27 3.55
C GLN A 148 1.36 -11.18 3.41
N ILE A 149 1.02 -10.16 2.64
CA ILE A 149 1.67 -8.85 2.73
C ILE A 149 0.64 -7.87 3.28
N ILE A 150 0.91 -7.31 4.45
CA ILE A 150 0.12 -6.26 5.09
C ILE A 150 0.97 -5.01 5.20
N ASN A 151 0.47 -3.89 4.69
CA ASN A 151 1.00 -2.58 5.00
C ASN A 151 0.32 -2.05 6.28
N VAL A 152 1.11 -1.64 7.26
CA VAL A 152 0.66 -0.99 8.48
C VAL A 152 0.81 0.51 8.31
N TRP A 153 -0.31 1.18 8.06
CA TRP A 153 -0.36 2.62 7.81
C TRP A 153 -0.77 3.38 9.07
N ARG A 154 -0.01 4.41 9.44
CA ARG A 154 -0.25 5.25 10.62
C ARG A 154 -0.04 6.74 10.28
N PRO A 155 -1.00 7.63 10.57
CA PRO A 155 -0.76 9.07 10.66
C PRO A 155 0.29 9.37 11.73
N ILE A 156 1.26 10.21 11.44
CA ILE A 156 2.26 10.65 12.44
C ILE A 156 2.12 12.16 12.63
N GLU A 157 2.55 12.66 13.78
CA GLU A 157 2.43 14.07 14.21
C GLU A 157 0.99 14.55 14.45
N ASN A 158 0.10 14.45 13.46
CA ASN A 158 -1.24 15.01 13.50
C ASN A 158 -2.28 14.02 12.93
N PRO A 159 -3.58 14.22 13.21
CA PRO A 159 -4.63 13.51 12.50
C PRO A 159 -4.51 13.69 10.97
N ALA A 160 -4.77 12.62 10.22
CA ALA A 160 -4.73 12.62 8.76
C ALA A 160 -6.01 13.22 8.16
N SER A 161 -6.25 14.50 8.41
CA SER A 161 -7.35 15.27 7.81
C SER A 161 -6.98 15.80 6.42
N ASP A 162 -5.70 16.06 6.16
CA ASP A 162 -5.17 16.38 4.83
C ASP A 162 -4.79 15.09 4.10
N PHE A 163 -5.23 14.93 2.85
CA PHE A 163 -5.04 13.70 2.06
C PHE A 163 -5.32 12.38 2.82
N PRO A 164 -6.48 12.18 3.48
CA PRO A 164 -6.79 10.92 4.14
C PRO A 164 -6.68 9.70 3.21
N LEU A 165 -6.56 8.51 3.82
CA LEU A 165 -6.53 7.26 3.07
C LEU A 165 -7.95 6.75 2.81
N ALA A 166 -8.25 6.47 1.55
CA ALA A 166 -9.43 5.73 1.12
C ALA A 166 -9.04 4.29 0.80
N VAL A 167 -9.97 3.37 1.08
CA VAL A 167 -9.86 1.94 0.79
C VAL A 167 -11.13 1.45 0.11
N ILE A 168 -11.02 0.43 -0.73
CA ILE A 168 -12.15 -0.24 -1.37
C ILE A 168 -12.38 -1.59 -0.71
N ASP A 169 -13.60 -1.86 -0.29
CA ASP A 169 -13.99 -3.16 0.26
C ASP A 169 -13.85 -4.26 -0.78
N TRP A 170 -12.96 -5.23 -0.53
CA TRP A 170 -12.66 -6.36 -1.41
C TRP A 170 -13.91 -7.06 -1.96
N ARG A 171 -14.96 -7.19 -1.13
CA ARG A 171 -16.22 -7.88 -1.49
C ARG A 171 -16.97 -7.19 -2.63
N SER A 172 -16.62 -5.94 -2.93
CA SER A 172 -17.19 -5.14 -4.01
C SER A 172 -16.34 -5.13 -5.29
N THR A 173 -15.19 -5.81 -5.28
CA THR A 173 -14.26 -5.88 -6.41
C THR A 173 -14.49 -7.12 -7.26
N LYS A 174 -13.98 -7.10 -8.50
CA LYS A 174 -13.96 -8.24 -9.42
C LYS A 174 -12.53 -8.52 -9.87
N PRO A 175 -12.17 -9.78 -10.22
CA PRO A 175 -10.85 -10.08 -10.76
C PRO A 175 -10.45 -9.20 -11.97
N SER A 176 -11.41 -8.86 -12.82
CA SER A 176 -11.22 -7.99 -14.00
C SER A 176 -10.93 -6.51 -13.68
N ASP A 177 -11.09 -6.10 -12.42
CA ASP A 177 -10.79 -4.74 -11.99
C ASP A 177 -9.28 -4.52 -11.82
N PHE A 178 -8.50 -5.59 -11.67
CA PHE A 178 -7.08 -5.53 -11.37
C PHE A 178 -6.23 -5.72 -12.63
N ILE A 179 -5.42 -4.71 -12.94
CA ILE A 179 -4.55 -4.68 -14.12
C ILE A 179 -3.10 -4.73 -13.64
N PRO A 180 -2.34 -5.81 -13.94
CA PRO A 180 -0.90 -5.85 -13.67
C PRO A 180 -0.16 -4.72 -14.38
N VAL A 181 0.63 -3.96 -13.63
CA VAL A 181 1.42 -2.83 -14.11
C VAL A 181 2.87 -3.05 -13.70
N ASP A 182 3.78 -3.03 -14.65
CA ASP A 182 5.22 -3.13 -14.38
C ASP A 182 5.74 -1.88 -13.66
N LEU A 183 6.56 -2.08 -12.64
CA LEU A 183 7.29 -1.02 -11.97
C LEU A 183 8.68 -0.88 -12.59
N MET A 184 8.89 0.26 -13.24
CA MET A 184 10.13 0.63 -13.91
C MET A 184 11.05 1.35 -12.91
N TYR A 185 12.21 0.74 -12.66
CA TYR A 185 13.24 1.28 -11.78
C TYR A 185 14.38 1.86 -12.63
N PRO A 186 14.92 3.03 -12.27
CA PRO A 186 16.05 3.59 -12.99
C PRO A 186 17.29 2.72 -12.81
N ASN A 187 18.04 2.51 -13.89
CA ASN A 187 19.34 1.86 -13.86
C ASN A 187 20.34 2.81 -13.21
N ARG A 188 20.73 2.53 -11.96
CA ARG A 188 21.76 3.31 -11.28
C ARG A 188 22.93 2.42 -10.87
N ALA A 189 24.13 2.97 -10.89
CA ALA A 189 25.34 2.25 -10.50
C ALA A 189 25.30 1.78 -9.02
N ASP A 190 24.56 2.48 -8.17
CA ASP A 190 24.33 2.16 -6.75
C ASP A 190 23.16 1.18 -6.53
N SER A 191 22.26 1.00 -7.50
CA SER A 191 21.15 0.01 -7.45
C SER A 191 21.62 -1.46 -7.54
N VAL A 192 22.93 -1.69 -7.65
CA VAL A 192 23.55 -3.04 -7.68
C VAL A 192 24.00 -3.48 -6.28
N ILE A 193 24.20 -2.54 -5.35
CA ILE A 193 24.90 -2.79 -4.07
C ILE A 193 23.94 -2.67 -2.87
N ASP A 194 22.82 -2.00 -3.02
CA ASP A 194 21.91 -1.71 -1.91
C ASP A 194 20.45 -1.78 -2.36
N ASP A 195 19.73 -2.79 -1.85
CA ASP A 195 18.31 -3.05 -2.10
C ASP A 195 17.39 -2.02 -1.41
N ASP A 196 17.95 -1.11 -0.62
CA ASP A 196 17.26 0.01 -0.01
C ASP A 196 17.38 1.28 -0.88
N ASP A 197 16.38 1.50 -1.75
CA ASP A 197 16.28 2.70 -2.58
C ASP A 197 15.87 3.97 -1.80
N ARG A 198 15.68 3.89 -0.47
CA ARG A 198 15.26 5.03 0.37
C ARG A 198 16.36 6.10 0.43
N GLY A 199 15.97 7.37 0.30
CA GLY A 199 16.89 8.52 0.36
C GLY A 199 17.72 8.74 -0.90
N LYS A 200 17.62 7.82 -1.89
CA LYS A 200 18.28 7.93 -3.19
C LYS A 200 17.34 8.49 -4.27
N GLU A 201 16.15 8.94 -3.91
CA GLU A 201 15.17 9.41 -4.89
C GLU A 201 15.70 10.62 -5.65
N LYS A 202 15.82 10.46 -6.98
CA LYS A 202 16.13 11.54 -7.91
C LYS A 202 14.92 11.72 -8.80
N ARG A 203 14.45 12.96 -8.96
CA ARG A 203 13.38 13.25 -9.91
C ARG A 203 13.89 12.97 -11.32
N PRO A 204 13.12 12.27 -12.17
CA PRO A 204 13.49 12.07 -13.56
C PRO A 204 13.52 13.40 -14.30
N ASP A 205 14.27 13.44 -15.40
CA ASP A 205 14.25 14.57 -16.32
C ASP A 205 12.81 14.76 -16.86
N PRO A 206 12.20 15.95 -16.70
CA PRO A 206 10.86 16.23 -17.22
C PRO A 206 10.72 15.98 -18.73
N LEU A 207 11.81 16.02 -19.50
CA LEU A 207 11.81 15.79 -20.95
C LEU A 207 11.79 14.30 -21.33
N THR A 208 12.03 13.39 -20.39
CA THR A 208 12.13 11.94 -20.65
C THR A 208 11.11 11.12 -19.87
N LEU A 209 10.05 11.76 -19.36
CA LEU A 209 9.01 11.09 -18.56
C LEU A 209 8.42 9.86 -19.26
N ASP A 210 8.21 9.93 -20.57
CA ASP A 210 7.61 8.85 -21.38
C ASP A 210 8.66 7.85 -21.92
N SER A 211 9.96 8.11 -21.76
CA SER A 211 11.02 7.21 -22.21
C SER A 211 11.28 6.09 -21.22
N THR A 212 11.50 4.87 -21.69
CA THR A 212 11.95 3.74 -20.87
C THR A 212 13.47 3.55 -20.91
N GLU A 213 14.20 4.41 -21.64
CA GLU A 213 15.66 4.34 -21.72
C GLU A 213 16.29 4.58 -20.35
N GLY A 214 17.20 3.68 -19.94
CA GLY A 214 17.81 3.74 -18.62
C GLY A 214 16.92 3.22 -17.49
N TYR A 215 15.85 2.47 -17.80
CA TYR A 215 15.00 1.81 -16.80
C TYR A 215 14.94 0.29 -17.04
N GLU A 216 14.66 -0.45 -15.98
CA GLU A 216 14.39 -1.89 -16.01
C GLU A 216 13.21 -2.27 -15.12
N VAL A 217 12.52 -3.36 -15.46
CA VAL A 217 11.39 -3.87 -14.67
C VAL A 217 11.93 -4.68 -13.47
N LYS A 218 11.65 -4.22 -12.25
CA LYS A 218 12.05 -4.93 -11.00
C LYS A 218 10.91 -5.25 -10.04
N GLY A 219 9.69 -4.90 -10.41
CA GLY A 219 8.50 -5.15 -9.61
C GLY A 219 7.23 -5.01 -10.43
N GLU A 220 6.10 -5.32 -9.79
CA GLU A 220 4.79 -5.24 -10.41
C GLU A 220 3.77 -4.81 -9.35
N THR A 221 2.83 -3.96 -9.74
CA THR A 221 1.69 -3.51 -8.92
C THR A 221 0.39 -3.80 -9.66
N LEU A 222 -0.76 -3.53 -9.03
CA LEU A 222 -2.06 -3.58 -9.69
C LEU A 222 -2.62 -2.17 -9.81
N GLY A 223 -2.75 -1.69 -11.05
CA GLY A 223 -3.67 -0.62 -11.37
C GLY A 223 -5.11 -1.10 -11.21
N VAL A 224 -6.01 -0.25 -10.74
CA VAL A 224 -7.42 -0.62 -10.51
C VAL A 224 -8.31 0.11 -11.52
N ARG A 225 -9.04 -0.64 -12.34
CA ARG A 225 -10.08 -0.13 -13.25
C ARG A 225 -11.22 0.47 -12.42
N ALA A 226 -11.76 1.61 -12.86
CA ALA A 226 -12.96 2.17 -12.25
C ALA A 226 -14.16 1.21 -12.42
N ASN A 227 -14.92 1.02 -11.35
CA ASN A 227 -16.13 0.20 -11.35
C ASN A 227 -17.16 0.86 -10.41
N GLU A 228 -18.38 1.10 -10.91
CA GLU A 228 -19.47 1.72 -10.12
C GLU A 228 -19.90 0.85 -8.93
N GLY A 229 -19.58 -0.44 -8.93
CA GLY A 229 -19.83 -1.35 -7.82
C GLY A 229 -18.87 -1.19 -6.64
N HIS A 230 -17.72 -0.52 -6.82
CA HIS A 230 -16.72 -0.34 -5.76
C HIS A 230 -17.28 0.44 -4.58
N LYS A 231 -17.18 -0.13 -3.37
CA LYS A 231 -17.57 0.55 -2.13
C LYS A 231 -16.35 1.15 -1.45
N PHE A 232 -16.27 2.48 -1.47
CA PHE A 232 -15.19 3.23 -0.85
C PHE A 232 -15.48 3.54 0.62
N TYR A 233 -14.44 3.37 1.43
CA TYR A 233 -14.45 3.65 2.86
C TYR A 233 -13.21 4.47 3.24
N TYR A 234 -13.33 5.18 4.37
CA TYR A 234 -12.21 5.89 4.97
C TYR A 234 -12.44 6.06 6.46
N MET A 235 -11.37 6.30 7.21
CA MET A 235 -11.43 6.65 8.63
C MET A 235 -11.24 8.15 8.79
N LYS A 236 -12.33 8.88 9.05
CA LYS A 236 -12.28 10.35 9.18
C LYS A 236 -11.38 10.76 10.34
N ASP A 237 -10.50 11.73 10.10
CA ASP A 237 -9.60 12.32 11.11
C ASP A 237 -8.83 11.24 11.89
N MET A 238 -8.31 10.23 11.18
CA MET A 238 -7.51 9.16 11.79
C MET A 238 -6.31 9.74 12.53
N SER A 239 -6.19 9.46 13.82
CA SER A 239 -5.19 10.03 14.72
C SER A 239 -3.90 9.21 14.75
N PRO A 240 -2.78 9.76 15.27
CA PRO A 240 -1.56 8.99 15.48
C PRO A 240 -1.66 7.83 16.47
N GLU A 241 -2.74 7.72 17.24
CA GLU A 241 -2.99 6.60 18.15
C GLU A 241 -3.63 5.40 17.44
N GLU A 242 -3.91 5.51 16.14
CA GLU A 242 -4.63 4.51 15.35
C GLU A 242 -3.77 3.98 14.20
N VAL A 243 -4.04 2.75 13.79
CA VAL A 243 -3.38 2.09 12.64
C VAL A 243 -4.42 1.50 11.71
N MET A 244 -4.14 1.57 10.41
CA MET A 244 -4.92 0.92 9.37
C MET A 244 -4.06 -0.17 8.75
N LEU A 245 -4.55 -1.40 8.77
CA LEU A 245 -3.97 -2.51 8.05
C LEU A 245 -4.51 -2.52 6.62
N LEU A 246 -3.63 -2.58 5.64
CA LEU A 246 -3.97 -2.72 4.23
C LEU A 246 -3.43 -4.07 3.76
N LYS A 247 -4.32 -5.00 3.40
CA LYS A 247 -3.92 -6.26 2.79
C LYS A 247 -3.50 -6.02 1.35
N CYS A 248 -2.21 -6.14 1.07
CA CYS A 248 -1.68 -6.04 -0.29
C CYS A 248 -1.80 -7.38 -1.02
N TYR A 249 -1.64 -8.50 -0.30
CA TYR A 249 -1.79 -9.85 -0.83
C TYR A 249 -2.03 -10.88 0.29
N ASP A 250 -2.73 -11.98 -0.01
CA ASP A 250 -2.93 -13.15 0.85
C ASP A 250 -2.97 -14.40 -0.03
N SER A 251 -2.02 -15.32 0.15
CA SER A 251 -1.91 -16.53 -0.67
C SER A 251 -3.07 -17.52 -0.48
N TRP A 252 -3.88 -17.34 0.56
CA TRP A 252 -5.11 -18.11 0.80
C TRP A 252 -6.38 -17.30 0.50
N GLY A 253 -6.25 -16.11 -0.09
CA GLY A 253 -7.41 -15.33 -0.52
C GLY A 253 -8.26 -16.05 -1.58
N ASP A 254 -9.50 -15.62 -1.74
CA ASP A 254 -10.44 -16.20 -2.70
C ASP A 254 -9.90 -16.15 -4.14
N GLY A 255 -9.92 -17.30 -4.82
CA GLY A 255 -9.41 -17.46 -6.18
C GLY A 255 -7.91 -17.74 -6.31
N GLU A 256 -7.13 -17.68 -5.22
CA GLU A 256 -5.74 -18.12 -5.21
C GLU A 256 -5.64 -19.66 -5.21
N PRO A 257 -4.49 -20.26 -5.61
CA PRO A 257 -4.37 -21.72 -5.77
C PRO A 257 -4.72 -22.54 -4.51
N MET A 258 -4.41 -22.00 -3.33
CA MET A 258 -4.75 -22.56 -2.02
C MET A 258 -5.87 -21.76 -1.32
N GLY A 259 -6.66 -21.05 -2.11
CA GLY A 259 -7.60 -20.04 -1.66
C GLY A 259 -8.78 -20.59 -0.87
N LYS A 260 -9.27 -19.79 0.07
CA LYS A 260 -10.52 -20.02 0.79
C LYS A 260 -11.58 -19.07 0.26
N GLN A 261 -12.73 -19.61 -0.15
CA GLN A 261 -13.86 -18.83 -0.63
C GLN A 261 -14.27 -17.75 0.40
N GLY A 262 -14.49 -16.53 -0.08
CA GLY A 262 -14.87 -15.38 0.72
C GLY A 262 -13.73 -14.71 1.51
N LEU A 263 -12.51 -15.24 1.47
CA LEU A 263 -11.35 -14.62 2.10
C LEU A 263 -10.81 -13.50 1.23
N ALA A 264 -10.64 -12.30 1.79
CA ALA A 264 -10.12 -11.17 1.03
C ALA A 264 -8.68 -11.39 0.59
N VAL A 265 -8.41 -11.20 -0.70
CA VAL A 265 -7.05 -11.33 -1.26
C VAL A 265 -6.25 -10.05 -1.06
N ARG A 266 -6.90 -8.89 -1.18
CA ARG A 266 -6.26 -7.56 -1.18
C ARG A 266 -7.27 -6.44 -0.97
N THR A 267 -6.80 -5.22 -0.70
CA THR A 267 -7.60 -3.99 -0.68
C THR A 267 -7.00 -2.93 -1.61
N PRO A 268 -7.73 -2.44 -2.62
CA PRO A 268 -7.37 -1.19 -3.28
C PRO A 268 -7.33 -0.05 -2.27
N HIS A 269 -6.37 0.85 -2.44
CA HIS A 269 -6.24 2.02 -1.58
C HIS A 269 -5.62 3.20 -2.32
N THR A 270 -5.83 4.39 -1.77
CA THR A 270 -5.32 5.64 -2.33
C THR A 270 -5.46 6.79 -1.34
N ALA A 271 -4.67 7.85 -1.51
CA ALA A 271 -4.94 9.12 -0.86
C ALA A 271 -5.95 9.93 -1.66
N PHE A 272 -6.85 10.65 -1.00
CA PHE A 272 -7.85 11.49 -1.68
C PHE A 272 -7.93 12.88 -1.06
N ILE A 273 -8.43 13.84 -1.82
CA ILE A 273 -8.71 15.19 -1.33
C ILE A 273 -10.10 15.18 -0.70
N ASP A 274 -10.19 15.41 0.62
CA ASP A 274 -11.47 15.62 1.31
C ASP A 274 -11.81 17.12 1.26
N GLU A 275 -12.93 17.48 0.63
CA GLU A 275 -13.38 18.89 0.58
C GLU A 275 -13.67 19.46 1.98
N ASN A 276 -13.85 18.59 2.98
CA ASN A 276 -14.07 18.98 4.37
C ASN A 276 -12.77 19.15 5.18
N THR A 277 -11.60 18.99 4.57
CA THR A 277 -10.32 19.28 5.25
C THR A 277 -10.28 20.74 5.71
N PRO A 278 -10.05 21.03 7.00
CA PRO A 278 -9.90 22.39 7.48
C PRO A 278 -8.81 23.15 6.71
N LYS A 279 -9.02 24.43 6.42
CA LYS A 279 -8.07 25.23 5.62
C LYS A 279 -6.71 25.39 6.30
N ASP A 280 -6.69 25.31 7.62
CA ASP A 280 -5.51 25.38 8.50
C ASP A 280 -5.01 24.00 8.93
N ALA A 281 -5.56 22.91 8.37
CA ALA A 281 -5.10 21.57 8.68
C ALA A 281 -3.62 21.42 8.31
N PRO A 282 -2.79 20.83 9.20
CA PRO A 282 -1.40 20.58 8.89
C PRO A 282 -1.30 19.59 7.72
N GLY A 283 -0.23 19.72 6.93
CA GLY A 283 0.07 18.78 5.85
C GLY A 283 0.21 17.36 6.39
N ARG A 284 -0.37 16.38 5.70
CA ARG A 284 -0.32 14.97 6.13
C ARG A 284 1.09 14.50 6.38
N GLN A 285 1.31 13.86 7.53
CA GLN A 285 2.47 13.02 7.75
C GLN A 285 2.00 11.61 8.07
N SER A 286 2.64 10.61 7.48
CA SER A 286 2.28 9.21 7.71
C SER A 286 3.48 8.29 7.53
N ILE A 287 3.51 7.20 8.29
CA ILE A 287 4.40 6.07 8.07
C ILE A 287 3.59 4.88 7.55
N GLU A 288 4.18 4.15 6.61
CA GLU A 288 3.68 2.87 6.13
C GLU A 288 4.79 1.83 6.30
N VAL A 289 4.55 0.79 7.08
CA VAL A 289 5.48 -0.31 7.34
C VAL A 289 5.01 -1.54 6.57
N ARG A 290 5.86 -2.13 5.74
CA ARG A 290 5.49 -3.29 4.90
C ARG A 290 5.95 -4.58 5.54
N CYS A 291 4.99 -5.46 5.79
CA CYS A 291 5.19 -6.67 6.56
C CYS A 291 4.81 -7.91 5.73
N LEU A 292 5.75 -8.84 5.60
CA LEU A 292 5.44 -10.23 5.28
C LEU A 292 4.99 -10.93 6.56
N ILE A 293 3.87 -11.66 6.48
CA ILE A 293 3.27 -12.35 7.61
C ILE A 293 3.07 -13.81 7.23
N PHE A 294 3.56 -14.72 8.06
CA PHE A 294 3.47 -16.16 7.85
C PHE A 294 2.72 -16.82 9.00
N TYR A 295 1.93 -17.84 8.66
CA TYR A 295 1.05 -18.57 9.57
C TYR A 295 1.50 -20.03 9.70
N ASP A 296 0.99 -20.72 10.74
CA ASP A 296 0.99 -22.19 10.74
C ASP A 296 0.19 -22.73 9.55
N GLN A 297 0.56 -23.93 9.08
CA GLN A 297 -0.22 -24.69 8.11
C GLN A 297 -1.64 -24.98 8.61
#